data_AF-A0A7J4E5K9-F1
#
_entry.id   AF-A0A7J4E5K9-F1
#
_cell.length_a   1.000
_cell.length_b   1.000
_cell.length_c   1.000
_cell.angle_alpha   90.00
_cell.angle_beta   90.00
_cell.angle_gamma   90.00
#
_symmetry.space_group_name_H-M   'P 1'
#
loop_
_entity.id
_entity.type
_entity.pdbx_description
1 polymer ?
#
loop_
_entity_poly.entity_id
_entity_poly.type
_entity_poly.pdbx_seq_one_letter_code
_entity_poly.pdbx_strand_id
1 'polypeptide(L)'
;MPSARKLIERINELKLSPVARAVERRIEEFKSFPQRPEEDWFSELCFCILTANSSAELGIRIQREIGAEGFLRLPEEELALKLKPFGHRFYLRRARFIVEARRHRGIKGVVQSFLDPKACRDWIVKRVKGVGL
;
A
#
# COMPACT_ATOMS: atom_id res chain seq x y z
N MET A 1 27.02 2.45 -22.12
CA MET A 1 26.69 1.84 -20.81
C MET A 1 26.20 0.40 -21.00
N PRO A 2 27.06 -0.61 -20.85
CA PRO A 2 26.71 -2.03 -21.07
C PRO A 2 25.59 -2.57 -20.18
N SER A 3 25.35 -1.94 -19.02
CA SER A 3 24.34 -2.35 -18.03
C SER A 3 22.90 -2.08 -18.48
N ALA A 4 22.62 -0.92 -19.07
CA ALA A 4 21.26 -0.56 -19.49
C ALA A 4 20.75 -1.45 -20.63
N ARG A 5 21.62 -1.83 -21.57
CA ARG A 5 21.27 -2.72 -22.68
C ARG A 5 20.89 -4.11 -22.19
N LYS A 6 21.69 -4.70 -21.30
CA LYS A 6 21.40 -5.99 -20.66
C LYS A 6 20.09 -5.96 -19.86
N LEU A 7 19.80 -4.86 -19.17
CA LEU A 7 18.52 -4.68 -18.46
C LEU A 7 17.32 -4.67 -19.42
N ILE A 8 17.41 -3.92 -20.52
CA ILE A 8 16.34 -3.85 -21.53
C ILE A 8 16.10 -5.24 -22.16
N GLU A 9 17.16 -5.95 -22.51
CA GLU A 9 17.09 -7.33 -23.03
C GLU A 9 16.36 -8.23 -22.03
N ARG A 10 16.73 -8.20 -20.75
CA ARG A 10 16.07 -9.00 -19.70
C ARG A 10 14.60 -8.64 -19.50
N ILE A 11 14.23 -7.35 -19.56
CA ILE A 11 12.82 -6.92 -19.46
C ILE A 11 12.03 -7.45 -20.67
N ASN A 12 12.60 -7.38 -21.88
CA ASN A 12 11.94 -7.90 -23.07
C ASN A 12 11.74 -9.42 -23.02
N GLU A 13 12.71 -10.18 -22.48
CA GLU A 13 12.53 -11.61 -22.20
C GLU A 13 11.36 -11.86 -21.23
N LEU A 14 11.28 -11.10 -20.14
CA LEU A 14 10.21 -11.25 -19.15
C LEU A 14 8.83 -10.92 -19.73
N LYS A 15 8.74 -9.93 -20.62
CA LYS A 15 7.51 -9.56 -21.33
C LYS A 15 6.98 -10.67 -22.25
N LEU A 16 7.84 -11.57 -22.71
CA LEU A 16 7.46 -12.73 -23.53
C LEU A 16 7.31 -14.02 -22.72
N SER A 17 7.46 -13.96 -21.41
CA SER A 17 7.39 -15.09 -20.49
C SER A 17 6.05 -15.15 -19.73
N PRO A 18 5.76 -16.25 -18.99
CA PRO A 18 4.58 -16.32 -18.11
C PRO A 18 4.49 -15.20 -17.05
N VAL A 19 5.60 -14.51 -16.75
CA VAL A 19 5.63 -13.35 -15.84
C VAL A 19 4.75 -12.21 -16.36
N ALA A 20 4.70 -12.00 -17.69
CA ALA A 20 3.85 -10.96 -18.28
C ALA A 20 2.38 -11.13 -17.88
N ARG A 21 1.85 -12.35 -17.96
CA ARG A 21 0.48 -12.66 -17.54
C ARG A 21 0.25 -12.44 -16.04
N ALA A 22 1.26 -12.72 -15.20
CA ALA A 22 1.15 -12.44 -13.76
C ALA A 22 1.12 -10.93 -13.47
N VAL A 23 1.91 -10.15 -14.19
CA VAL A 23 1.93 -8.68 -14.10
C VAL A 23 0.62 -8.09 -14.62
N GLU A 24 0.13 -8.52 -15.78
CA GLU A 24 -1.14 -8.07 -16.35
C GLU A 24 -2.31 -8.32 -15.39
N ARG A 25 -2.42 -9.52 -14.81
CA ARG A 25 -3.45 -9.80 -13.78
C ARG A 25 -3.35 -8.86 -12.59
N ARG A 26 -2.13 -8.61 -12.08
CA ARG A 26 -1.91 -7.67 -10.98
C ARG A 26 -2.30 -6.23 -11.36
N ILE A 27 -2.03 -5.80 -12.59
CA ILE A 27 -2.44 -4.49 -13.10
C ILE A 27 -3.98 -4.39 -13.14
N GLU A 28 -4.68 -5.42 -13.61
CA GLU A 28 -6.14 -5.43 -13.64
C GLU A 28 -6.75 -5.41 -12.22
N GLU A 29 -6.13 -6.08 -11.25
CA GLU A 29 -6.50 -5.94 -9.83
C GLU A 29 -6.44 -4.46 -9.37
N PHE A 30 -5.38 -3.73 -9.72
CA PHE A 30 -5.25 -2.30 -9.39
C PHE A 30 -6.24 -1.43 -10.19
N LYS A 31 -6.51 -1.72 -11.46
CA LYS A 31 -7.50 -0.99 -12.25
C LYS A 31 -8.93 -1.15 -11.74
N SER A 32 -9.22 -2.22 -10.99
CA SER A 32 -10.52 -2.42 -10.36
C SER A 32 -10.78 -1.50 -9.15
N PHE A 33 -9.73 -0.91 -8.54
CA PHE A 33 -9.84 -0.13 -7.30
C PHE A 33 -10.83 1.04 -7.34
N PRO A 34 -10.97 1.82 -8.43
CA PRO A 34 -11.96 2.89 -8.52
C PRO A 34 -13.39 2.44 -8.19
N GLN A 35 -13.73 1.17 -8.42
CA GLN A 35 -15.05 0.60 -8.15
C GLN A 35 -15.17 0.01 -6.73
N ARG A 36 -14.07 -0.10 -5.98
CA ARG A 36 -14.06 -0.63 -4.62
C ARG A 36 -14.58 0.39 -3.60
N PRO A 37 -15.11 -0.08 -2.46
CA PRO A 37 -15.57 0.81 -1.39
C PRO A 37 -14.41 1.57 -0.73
N GLU A 38 -14.74 2.62 0.03
CA GLU A 38 -13.78 3.53 0.66
C GLU A 38 -12.85 2.80 1.66
N GLU A 39 -13.39 1.82 2.36
CA GLU A 39 -12.69 0.99 3.35
C GLU A 39 -11.53 0.20 2.71
N ASP A 40 -11.70 -0.27 1.46
CA ASP A 40 -10.64 -0.96 0.72
C ASP A 40 -9.49 -0.01 0.36
N TRP A 41 -9.81 1.24 0.01
CA TRP A 41 -8.80 2.26 -0.27
C TRP A 41 -8.01 2.62 0.98
N PHE A 42 -8.69 2.75 2.13
CA PHE A 42 -8.02 2.96 3.40
C PHE A 42 -7.16 1.76 3.81
N SER A 43 -7.63 0.54 3.54
CA SER A 43 -6.86 -0.69 3.76
C SER A 43 -5.55 -0.72 2.94
N GLU A 44 -5.58 -0.29 1.67
CA GLU A 44 -4.35 -0.16 0.86
C GLU A 44 -3.41 0.93 1.37
N LEU A 45 -3.95 2.05 1.86
CA LEU A 45 -3.12 3.07 2.51
C LEU A 45 -2.38 2.49 3.72
N CYS A 46 -3.07 1.66 4.52
CA CYS A 46 -2.48 0.98 5.66
C CYS A 46 -1.42 -0.05 5.22
N PHE A 47 -1.67 -0.81 4.15
CA PHE A 47 -0.69 -1.70 3.53
C PHE A 47 0.60 -0.96 3.14
N CYS A 48 0.48 0.21 2.49
CA CYS A 48 1.63 1.05 2.14
C CYS A 48 2.40 1.56 3.37
N ILE A 49 1.70 1.96 4.44
CA ILE A 49 2.33 2.38 5.71
C ILE A 49 3.12 1.22 6.34
N LEU A 50 2.58 0.00 6.30
CA LEU A 50 3.21 -1.21 6.85
C LEU A 50 4.42 -1.67 6.04
N THR A 51 4.39 -1.50 4.72
CA THR A 51 5.47 -1.98 3.83
C THR A 51 6.68 -1.07 3.79
N ALA A 52 6.60 0.16 4.30
CA ALA A 52 7.76 1.01 4.46
C ALA A 52 8.85 0.33 5.34
N ASN A 53 9.99 0.00 4.73
CA ASN A 53 11.09 -0.78 5.32
C ASN A 53 10.68 -2.19 5.80
N SER A 54 9.71 -2.81 5.13
CA SER A 54 9.25 -4.17 5.35
C SER A 54 8.94 -4.87 4.02
N SER A 55 8.72 -6.19 4.03
CA SER A 55 8.38 -6.92 2.80
C SER A 55 6.91 -6.75 2.41
N ALA A 56 6.63 -6.78 1.10
CA ALA A 56 5.26 -6.80 0.59
C ALA A 56 4.50 -8.03 1.10
N GLU A 57 5.15 -9.18 1.21
CA GLU A 57 4.56 -10.40 1.77
C GLU A 57 4.05 -10.20 3.20
N LEU A 58 4.86 -9.55 4.06
CA LEU A 58 4.44 -9.24 5.43
C LEU A 58 3.21 -8.33 5.43
N GLY A 59 3.24 -7.28 4.62
CA GLY A 59 2.11 -6.36 4.47
C GLY A 59 0.83 -7.07 4.04
N ILE A 60 0.91 -7.96 3.05
CA ILE A 60 -0.24 -8.74 2.56
C ILE A 60 -0.80 -9.65 3.66
N ARG A 61 0.07 -10.33 4.42
CA ARG A 61 -0.36 -11.20 5.53
C ARG A 61 -1.09 -10.42 6.61
N ILE A 62 -0.53 -9.28 7.02
CA ILE A 62 -1.13 -8.40 8.02
C ILE A 62 -2.45 -7.81 7.51
N GLN A 63 -2.50 -7.34 6.27
CA GLN A 63 -3.71 -6.76 5.66
C GLN A 63 -4.85 -7.78 5.60
N ARG A 64 -4.55 -9.05 5.29
CA ARG A 64 -5.53 -10.15 5.31
C ARG A 64 -6.03 -10.48 6.71
N GLU A 65 -5.14 -10.49 7.71
CA GLU A 65 -5.52 -10.80 9.10
C GLU A 65 -6.34 -9.68 9.75
N ILE A 66 -5.90 -8.43 9.58
CA ILE A 66 -6.50 -7.28 10.26
C ILE A 66 -7.73 -6.77 9.50
N GLY A 67 -7.68 -6.77 8.16
CA GLY A 67 -8.74 -6.27 7.30
C GLY A 67 -8.98 -4.75 7.44
N ALA A 68 -9.82 -4.22 6.56
CA ALA A 68 -10.18 -2.80 6.57
C ALA A 68 -10.82 -2.37 7.90
N GLU A 69 -11.74 -3.20 8.43
CA GLU A 69 -12.41 -2.95 9.70
C GLU A 69 -11.44 -2.89 10.88
N GLY A 70 -10.46 -3.80 10.94
CA GLY A 70 -9.44 -3.76 11.99
C GLY A 70 -8.59 -2.49 11.91
N PHE A 71 -8.17 -2.08 10.71
CA PHE A 71 -7.43 -0.84 10.53
C PHE A 71 -8.25 0.40 10.88
N LEU A 72 -9.55 0.41 10.62
CA LEU A 72 -10.45 1.53 10.90
C LEU A 72 -10.84 1.64 12.38
N ARG A 73 -10.96 0.52 13.10
CA ARG A 73 -11.61 0.50 14.42
C ARG A 73 -10.74 0.13 15.60
N LEU A 74 -9.73 -0.73 15.44
CA LEU A 74 -8.96 -1.22 16.58
C LEU A 74 -8.27 -0.06 17.33
N PRO A 75 -8.27 -0.01 18.66
CA PRO A 75 -7.42 0.93 19.40
C PRO A 75 -5.94 0.80 19.02
N GLU A 76 -5.16 1.87 19.18
CA GLU A 76 -3.74 1.88 18.81
C GLU A 76 -2.95 0.74 19.46
N GLU A 77 -3.20 0.50 20.75
CA GLU A 77 -2.54 -0.54 21.53
C GLU A 77 -2.89 -1.94 21.00
N GLU A 78 -4.17 -2.21 20.75
CA GLU A 78 -4.62 -3.49 20.18
C GLU A 78 -4.07 -3.72 18.77
N LEU A 79 -4.05 -2.68 17.94
CA LEU A 79 -3.47 -2.75 16.61
C LEU A 79 -1.97 -3.08 16.71
N ALA A 80 -1.22 -2.41 17.60
CA ALA A 80 0.19 -2.71 17.82
C ALA A 80 0.42 -4.16 18.30
N LEU A 81 -0.44 -4.66 19.20
CA LEU A 81 -0.40 -6.04 19.68
C LEU A 81 -0.70 -7.05 18.56
N LYS A 82 -1.59 -6.72 17.61
CA LYS A 82 -1.81 -7.56 16.43
C LYS A 82 -0.65 -7.53 15.44
N LEU A 83 0.04 -6.40 15.29
CA LEU A 83 1.18 -6.28 14.38
C LEU A 83 2.44 -7.01 14.88
N LYS A 84 2.63 -7.10 16.21
CA LYS A 84 3.84 -7.64 16.82
C LYS A 84 4.11 -9.13 16.49
N PRO A 85 3.14 -10.06 16.57
CA PRO A 85 3.34 -11.48 16.24
C PRO A 85 3.75 -11.75 14.79
N PHE A 86 3.39 -10.85 13.86
CA PHE A 86 3.85 -10.95 12.47
C PHE A 86 5.34 -10.64 12.29
N GLY A 87 6.04 -10.18 13.34
CA GLY A 87 7.46 -9.83 13.27
C GLY A 87 7.69 -8.42 12.71
N HIS A 88 6.66 -7.56 12.72
CA HIS A 88 6.80 -6.20 12.21
C HIS A 88 7.69 -5.36 13.14
N ARG A 89 8.96 -5.13 12.77
CA ARG A 89 9.99 -4.45 13.59
C ARG A 89 9.56 -3.11 14.19
N PHE A 90 8.70 -2.36 13.50
CA PHE A 90 8.19 -1.04 13.92
C PHE A 90 6.71 -1.06 14.33
N TYR A 91 6.20 -2.16 14.87
CA TYR A 91 4.78 -2.37 15.16
C TYR A 91 4.11 -1.20 15.91
N LEU A 92 4.72 -0.67 16.98
CA LEU A 92 4.21 0.49 17.72
C LEU A 92 4.03 1.72 16.82
N ARG A 93 5.09 2.09 16.07
CA ARG A 93 5.08 3.28 15.21
C ARG A 93 4.09 3.12 14.05
N ARG A 94 3.96 1.92 13.48
CA ARG A 94 3.01 1.66 12.39
C ARG A 94 1.57 1.70 12.88
N ALA A 95 1.27 1.12 14.04
CA ALA A 95 -0.06 1.23 14.64
C ALA A 95 -0.47 2.69 14.83
N ARG A 96 0.43 3.51 15.42
CA ARG A 96 0.21 4.95 15.55
C ARG A 96 -0.06 5.64 14.22
N PHE A 97 0.75 5.39 13.20
CA PHE A 97 0.54 6.00 11.88
C PHE A 97 -0.78 5.59 11.23
N ILE A 98 -1.19 4.32 11.36
CA ILE A 98 -2.49 3.85 10.87
C ILE A 98 -3.64 4.54 11.60
N VAL A 99 -3.57 4.64 12.93
CA VAL A 99 -4.60 5.33 13.73
C VAL A 99 -4.68 6.80 13.37
N GLU A 100 -3.55 7.50 13.26
CA GLU A 100 -3.50 8.90 12.81
C GLU A 100 -4.04 9.07 11.38
N ALA A 101 -3.84 8.08 10.51
CA ALA A 101 -4.33 8.11 9.13
C ALA A 101 -5.86 8.00 9.03
N ARG A 102 -6.58 7.56 10.08
CA ARG A 102 -8.06 7.45 10.07
C ARG A 102 -8.80 8.76 9.79
N ARG A 103 -8.16 9.91 10.05
CA ARG A 103 -8.68 11.22 9.63
C ARG A 103 -8.85 11.33 8.10
N HIS A 104 -8.13 10.49 7.36
CA HIS A 104 -8.17 10.32 5.92
C HIS A 104 -8.88 9.02 5.53
N ARG A 105 -9.82 8.51 6.34
CA ARG A 105 -10.62 7.33 5.96
C ARG A 105 -11.34 7.50 4.63
N GLY A 106 -11.65 8.75 4.22
CA GLY A 106 -12.23 9.14 2.94
C GLY A 106 -11.19 9.35 1.82
N ILE A 107 -10.11 8.57 1.79
CA ILE A 107 -8.96 8.81 0.90
C ILE A 107 -9.30 8.63 -0.59
N LYS A 108 -10.26 7.76 -0.93
CA LYS A 108 -10.74 7.56 -2.31
C LYS A 108 -11.24 8.86 -2.90
N GLY A 109 -12.15 9.55 -2.21
CA GLY A 109 -12.70 10.83 -2.67
C GLY A 109 -11.60 11.89 -2.84
N VAL A 110 -10.62 11.92 -1.94
CA VAL A 110 -9.46 12.81 -2.06
C VAL A 110 -8.65 12.48 -3.31
N VAL A 111 -8.23 11.22 -3.49
CA VAL A 111 -7.39 10.82 -4.64
C VAL A 111 -8.11 11.08 -5.96
N GLN A 112 -9.40 10.75 -6.05
CA GLN A 112 -10.20 10.96 -7.26
C GLN A 112 -10.47 12.45 -7.56
N SER A 113 -10.31 13.35 -6.60
CA SER A 113 -10.46 14.80 -6.82
C SER A 113 -9.28 15.44 -7.55
N PHE A 114 -8.12 14.77 -7.59
CA PHE A 114 -6.94 15.27 -8.30
C PHE A 114 -6.94 14.83 -9.77
N LEU A 115 -6.72 15.79 -10.68
CA LEU A 115 -6.48 15.51 -12.09
C LEU A 115 -5.04 15.04 -12.36
N ASP A 116 -4.08 15.54 -11.59
CA ASP A 116 -2.65 15.20 -11.72
C ASP A 116 -2.22 14.22 -10.60
N PRO A 117 -1.76 13.00 -10.96
CA PRO A 117 -1.23 12.05 -10.00
C PRO A 117 -0.02 12.56 -9.20
N LYS A 118 0.81 13.45 -9.78
CA LYS A 118 1.95 14.01 -9.06
C LYS A 118 1.49 14.95 -7.95
N ALA A 119 0.56 15.85 -8.24
CA ALA A 119 -0.08 16.70 -7.23
C ALA A 119 -0.77 15.88 -6.13
N CYS A 120 -1.47 14.80 -6.49
CA CYS A 120 -2.06 13.88 -5.53
C CYS A 120 -1.00 13.24 -4.61
N ARG A 121 0.10 12.75 -5.18
CA ARG A 121 1.21 12.16 -4.42
C ARG A 121 1.82 13.17 -3.45
N ASP A 122 2.07 14.41 -3.91
CA ASP A 122 2.62 15.47 -3.06
C ASP A 122 1.69 15.81 -1.90
N TRP A 123 0.37 15.77 -2.13
CA TRP A 123 -0.61 15.92 -1.06
C TRP A 123 -0.53 14.77 -0.05
N ILE A 124 -0.47 13.51 -0.51
CA ILE A 124 -0.40 12.32 0.37
C ILE A 124 0.83 12.41 1.26
N VAL A 125 2.01 12.66 0.68
CA VAL A 125 3.29 12.77 1.41
C VAL A 125 3.23 13.84 2.50
N LYS A 126 2.57 14.98 2.23
CA LYS A 126 2.44 16.08 3.20
C LYS A 126 1.39 15.81 4.28
N ARG A 127 0.38 14.97 4.02
CA ARG A 127 -0.80 14.84 4.90
C ARG A 127 -0.89 13.50 5.63
N VAL A 128 -0.24 12.45 5.15
CA VAL A 128 -0.29 11.10 5.74
C VAL A 128 1.07 10.75 6.32
N LYS A 129 1.15 10.63 7.65
CA LYS A 129 2.40 10.20 8.30
C LYS A 129 2.69 8.73 7.97
N GLY A 130 3.96 8.42 7.82
CA GLY A 130 4.41 7.06 7.48
C GLY A 130 4.40 6.75 5.99
N VAL A 131 3.98 7.70 5.14
CA VAL A 131 4.08 7.63 3.68
C VAL A 131 5.10 8.66 3.19
N GLY A 132 6.06 8.21 2.39
CA GLY A 132 7.11 9.04 1.78
C GLY A 132 7.05 9.01 0.25
N LEU A 133 8.09 9.57 -0.40
CA LEU A 133 8.30 9.47 -1.85
C LEU A 133 9.06 8.19 -2.22
#